data_AF-A0A932PH94-F1
#
_entry.id   AF-A0A932PH94-F1
#
_cell.length_a   1.000
_cell.length_b   1.000
_cell.length_c   1.000
_cell.angle_alpha   90.00
_cell.angle_beta   90.00
_cell.angle_gamma   90.00
#
_symmetry.space_group_name_H-M   'P 1'
#
loop_
_entity.id
_entity.type
_entity.pdbx_description
1 polymer ?
#
loop_
_entity_poly.entity_id
_entity_poly.type
_entity_poly.pdbx_seq_one_letter_code
_entity_poly.pdbx_strand_id
1 'polypeptide(L)'
;MPDRGTDGRGLEGYWEYLLLLARLHLDPRLRSKLDPSDVVQQTLLKAHAQRDCVDNRSDGEVRAWLRTILANTLIDAARKFGKQPAEQACSLEQALEQSSTRLERWLANDDSSPSGRAMRQERLRHGRE
;
A
#
# COMPACT_ATOMS: atom_id res chain seq x y z
N MET A 1 16.16 -18.23 -12.69
CA MET A 1 15.00 -17.91 -13.53
C MET A 1 14.52 -16.53 -13.15
N PRO A 2 14.59 -15.50 -14.00
CA PRO A 2 14.02 -14.21 -13.63
C PRO A 2 12.49 -14.28 -13.83
N ASP A 3 11.78 -14.02 -12.74
CA ASP A 3 10.36 -13.71 -12.71
C ASP A 3 10.11 -12.51 -13.65
N ARG A 4 9.56 -12.76 -14.84
CA ARG A 4 9.05 -11.69 -15.72
C ARG A 4 7.70 -11.22 -15.14
N GLY A 5 7.76 -10.60 -13.96
CA GLY A 5 6.60 -10.16 -13.19
C GLY A 5 6.24 -8.71 -13.46
N THR A 6 5.90 -8.37 -14.71
CA THR A 6 5.11 -7.16 -15.00
C THR A 6 4.09 -7.48 -16.08
N ASP A 7 3.09 -8.28 -15.72
CA ASP A 7 1.87 -8.41 -16.51
C ASP A 7 1.04 -7.13 -16.37
N GLY A 8 1.50 -5.98 -16.88
CA GLY A 8 0.67 -4.80 -17.17
C GLY A 8 -0.28 -4.29 -16.06
N ARG A 9 -0.08 -4.65 -14.79
CA ARG A 9 -0.93 -4.23 -13.69
C ARG A 9 -0.48 -2.84 -13.24
N GLY A 10 -1.34 -1.85 -13.46
CA GLY A 10 -1.16 -0.49 -12.96
C GLY A 10 -1.06 -0.46 -11.43
N LEU A 11 -0.75 0.72 -10.88
CA LEU A 11 -0.63 0.91 -9.43
C LEU A 11 -1.95 0.56 -8.70
N GLU A 12 -3.08 0.53 -9.41
CA GLU A 12 -4.39 0.11 -8.89
C GLU A 12 -4.40 -1.31 -8.30
N GLY A 13 -3.55 -2.22 -8.81
CA GLY A 13 -3.44 -3.59 -8.28
C GLY A 13 -2.98 -3.66 -6.81
N TYR A 14 -2.42 -2.56 -6.29
CA TYR A 14 -1.97 -2.44 -4.91
C TYR A 14 -2.99 -1.75 -3.99
N TRP A 15 -4.19 -1.39 -4.50
CA TRP A 15 -5.20 -0.67 -3.72
C TRP A 15 -5.58 -1.40 -2.43
N GLU A 16 -6.01 -2.66 -2.53
CA GLU A 16 -6.48 -3.44 -1.37
C GLU A 16 -5.36 -3.67 -0.35
N TYR A 17 -4.13 -3.87 -0.83
CA TYR A 17 -2.94 -3.99 -0.01
C TYR A 17 -2.67 -2.70 0.77
N LEU A 18 -2.69 -1.55 0.09
CA LEU A 18 -2.50 -0.24 0.70
C LEU A 18 -3.64 0.11 1.67
N LEU A 19 -4.87 -0.27 1.34
CA LEU A 19 -6.04 -0.04 2.19
C LEU A 19 -5.96 -0.82 3.50
N LEU A 20 -5.51 -2.07 3.44
CA LEU A 20 -5.27 -2.87 4.64
C LEU A 20 -4.20 -2.23 5.53
N LEU A 21 -3.06 -1.84 4.95
CA LEU A 21 -1.99 -1.17 5.70
C LEU A 21 -2.44 0.18 6.27
N ALA A 22 -3.13 1.01 5.49
CA ALA A 22 -3.68 2.28 5.94
C ALA A 22 -4.64 2.06 7.11
N ARG A 23 -5.53 1.06 7.05
CA ARG A 23 -6.42 0.72 8.16
C ARG A 23 -5.65 0.31 9.41
N LEU A 24 -4.62 -0.52 9.29
CA LEU A 24 -3.83 -0.97 10.44
C LEU A 24 -3.07 0.17 11.14
N HIS A 25 -2.59 1.15 10.36
CA HIS A 25 -1.68 2.18 10.85
C HIS A 25 -2.30 3.57 11.02
N LEU A 26 -3.50 3.80 10.50
CA LEU A 26 -4.20 5.06 10.70
C LEU A 26 -4.69 5.15 12.16
N ASP A 27 -4.14 6.14 12.88
CA ASP A 27 -4.43 6.38 14.28
C ASP A 27 -5.95 6.56 14.50
N PRO A 28 -6.53 5.94 15.54
CA PRO A 28 -7.97 6.02 15.81
C PRO A 28 -8.51 7.44 15.92
N ARG A 29 -7.69 8.40 16.39
CA ARG A 29 -8.09 9.82 16.55
C ARG A 29 -8.16 10.53 15.20
N LEU A 30 -7.36 10.07 14.22
CA LEU A 30 -7.36 10.55 12.85
C LEU A 30 -8.46 9.90 12.00
N ARG A 31 -8.89 8.66 12.30
CA ARG A 31 -9.96 7.96 11.57
C ARG A 31 -11.29 8.72 11.52
N SER A 32 -11.59 9.56 12.51
CA SER A 32 -12.80 10.40 12.49
C SER A 32 -12.70 11.61 11.54
N LYS A 33 -11.50 11.94 11.08
CA LYS A 33 -11.20 13.12 10.25
C LYS A 33 -10.67 12.77 8.86
N LEU A 34 -10.14 11.56 8.71
CA LEU A 34 -9.51 11.09 7.49
C LEU A 34 -9.91 9.63 7.26
N ASP A 35 -10.44 9.34 6.07
CA ASP A 35 -10.76 7.98 5.68
C ASP A 35 -9.50 7.24 5.17
N PRO A 36 -9.30 5.96 5.52
CA PRO A 36 -8.24 5.14 4.94
C PRO A 36 -8.21 5.14 3.41
N SER A 37 -9.35 5.20 2.72
CA SER A 37 -9.41 5.25 1.26
C SER A 37 -8.86 6.56 0.70
N ASP A 38 -9.06 7.69 1.39
CA ASP A 38 -8.48 8.99 0.99
C ASP A 38 -6.94 8.94 1.06
N VAL A 39 -6.40 8.32 2.11
CA VAL A 39 -4.95 8.10 2.27
C VAL A 39 -4.41 7.23 1.14
N VAL A 40 -5.11 6.15 0.77
CA VAL A 40 -4.72 5.27 -0.34
C VAL A 40 -4.76 6.02 -1.67
N GLN A 41 -5.82 6.77 -1.91
CA GLN A 41 -5.97 7.58 -3.13
C GLN A 41 -4.84 8.60 -3.26
N GLN A 42 -4.51 9.33 -2.20
CA GLN A 42 -3.37 10.26 -2.20
C GLN A 42 -2.04 9.55 -2.42
N THR A 43 -1.85 8.38 -1.82
CA THR A 43 -0.66 7.54 -2.01
C THR A 43 -0.50 7.14 -3.47
N LEU A 44 -1.57 6.66 -4.10
CA LEU A 44 -1.55 6.26 -5.51
C LEU A 44 -1.33 7.47 -6.44
N LEU A 45 -1.94 8.62 -6.17
CA LEU A 45 -1.69 9.86 -6.93
C LEU A 45 -0.20 10.26 -6.89
N LYS A 46 0.41 10.23 -5.70
CA LYS A 46 1.85 10.50 -5.53
C LYS A 46 2.74 9.46 -6.22
N ALA A 47 2.31 8.20 -6.20
CA ALA A 47 3.00 7.13 -6.90
C ALA A 47 2.90 7.29 -8.42
N HIS A 48 1.72 7.63 -8.95
CA HIS A 48 1.55 7.92 -10.39
C HIS A 48 2.43 9.08 -10.85
N ALA A 49 2.55 10.14 -10.05
CA ALA A 49 3.44 11.27 -10.35
C ALA A 49 4.94 10.90 -10.39
N GLN A 50 5.33 9.81 -9.72
CA GLN A 50 6.72 9.33 -9.64
C GLN A 50 6.91 7.99 -10.34
N ARG A 51 5.97 7.59 -11.21
CA ARG A 51 5.91 6.27 -11.85
C ARG A 51 7.08 6.02 -12.80
N ASP A 52 7.70 7.07 -13.32
CA ASP A 52 8.91 6.98 -14.15
C ASP A 52 10.07 6.27 -13.43
N CYS A 53 10.10 6.28 -12.09
CA CYS A 53 11.15 5.64 -11.29
C CYS A 53 10.95 4.12 -11.05
N VAL A 54 9.85 3.52 -11.52
CA VAL A 54 9.46 2.12 -11.23
C VAL A 54 9.35 1.21 -12.46
N ASP A 55 9.64 1.70 -13.66
CA ASP A 55 9.39 0.99 -14.93
C ASP A 55 10.13 -0.37 -15.08
N ASN A 56 11.08 -0.68 -14.20
CA ASN A 56 11.85 -1.94 -14.20
C ASN A 56 12.00 -2.60 -12.82
N ARG A 57 11.08 -2.33 -11.88
CA ARG A 57 11.17 -2.88 -10.51
C ARG A 57 10.35 -4.16 -10.33
N SER A 58 10.86 -5.05 -9.48
CA SER A 58 10.16 -6.26 -9.07
C SER A 58 8.94 -5.92 -8.21
N ASP A 59 7.95 -6.80 -8.16
CA ASP A 59 6.72 -6.62 -7.35
C ASP A 59 7.00 -6.30 -5.86
N GLY A 60 8.02 -6.94 -5.26
CA GLY A 60 8.46 -6.62 -3.90
C GLY A 60 9.07 -5.22 -3.74
N GLU A 61 9.79 -4.74 -4.76
CA GLU A 61 10.39 -3.40 -4.76
C GLU A 61 9.33 -2.32 -4.97
N VAL A 62 8.31 -2.59 -5.80
CA VAL A 62 7.15 -1.71 -5.97
C VAL A 62 6.37 -1.61 -4.67
N ARG A 63 6.13 -2.74 -3.97
CA ARG A 63 5.50 -2.73 -2.64
C ARG A 63 6.29 -1.93 -1.62
N ALA A 64 7.60 -2.13 -1.55
CA ALA A 64 8.46 -1.38 -0.63
C ALA A 64 8.39 0.13 -0.87
N TRP A 65 8.45 0.53 -2.14
CA TRP A 65 8.32 1.92 -2.53
C TRP A 65 6.94 2.51 -2.21
N LEU A 66 5.86 1.79 -2.52
CA LEU A 66 4.50 2.20 -2.18
C LEU A 66 4.29 2.35 -0.66
N ARG A 67 4.92 1.50 0.15
CA ARG A 67 4.92 1.63 1.63
C ARG A 67 5.60 2.90 2.09
N THR A 68 6.73 3.27 1.50
CA THR A 68 7.39 4.54 1.79
C THR A 68 6.48 5.72 1.49
N ILE A 69 5.78 5.71 0.34
CA ILE A 69 4.83 6.79 0.00
C ILE A 69 3.66 6.81 0.99
N LEU A 70 3.11 5.65 1.34
CA LEU A 70 2.01 5.54 2.31
C LEU A 70 2.41 6.09 3.68
N ALA A 71 3.59 5.72 4.19
CA ALA A 71 4.09 6.22 5.46
C ALA A 71 4.23 7.74 5.44
N ASN A 72 4.84 8.30 4.39
CA ASN A 72 4.97 9.75 4.23
C ASN A 72 3.59 10.45 4.19
N THR A 73 2.61 9.87 3.50
CA THR A 73 1.23 10.41 3.47
C THR A 73 0.57 10.36 4.85
N LEU A 74 0.73 9.27 5.61
CA LEU A 74 0.20 9.17 6.97
C LEU A 74 0.89 10.15 7.93
N ILE A 75 2.22 10.33 7.82
CA ILE A 75 2.98 11.31 8.61
C ILE A 75 2.49 12.73 8.31
N ASP A 76 2.32 13.08 7.03
CA ASP A 76 1.82 14.40 6.61
C ASP A 76 0.41 14.66 7.14
N ALA A 77 -0.49 13.68 7.01
CA ALA A 77 -1.82 13.74 7.60
C ALA A 77 -1.76 13.93 9.12
N ALA A 78 -0.91 13.16 9.81
CA ALA A 78 -0.78 13.24 11.26
C ALA A 78 -0.19 14.58 11.72
N ARG A 79 0.74 15.18 10.96
CA ARG A 79 1.26 16.55 11.17
C ARG A 79 0.21 17.62 10.91
N LYS A 80 -0.67 17.41 9.93
CA LYS A 80 -1.74 18.36 9.57
C LYS A 80 -2.83 18.42 10.65
N PHE A 81 -3.18 17.28 11.25
CA PHE A 81 -4.25 17.18 12.24
C PHE A 81 -3.77 17.13 13.70
N GLY A 82 -2.45 17.17 13.95
CA GLY A 82 -1.86 17.19 15.30
C GLY A 82 -0.38 17.61 15.32
N LYS A 83 0.18 17.89 16.51
CA LYS A 83 1.63 18.11 16.68
C LYS A 83 2.34 16.76 16.88
N GLN A 84 2.72 16.11 15.79
CA GLN A 84 3.48 14.84 15.84
C GLN A 84 4.99 15.12 15.88
N PRO A 85 5.74 14.62 16.88
CA PRO A 85 7.20 14.71 16.92
C PRO A 85 7.85 13.78 15.88
N ALA A 86 9.07 14.12 15.45
CA ALA A 86 9.81 13.38 14.42
C ALA A 86 10.06 11.90 14.77
N GLU A 87 10.20 11.57 16.05
CA GLU A 87 10.40 10.19 16.55
C GLU A 87 9.20 9.28 16.24
N GLN A 88 7.99 9.84 16.24
CA GLN A 88 6.77 9.11 15.91
C GLN A 88 6.68 8.79 14.42
N ALA A 89 7.29 9.60 13.56
CA ALA A 89 7.34 9.38 12.11
C ALA A 89 8.20 8.16 11.77
N CYS A 90 9.43 8.08 12.31
CA CYS A 90 10.28 6.90 12.17
C CYS A 90 9.60 5.63 12.72
N SER A 91 8.91 5.76 13.85
CA SER A 91 8.16 4.65 14.45
C SER A 91 7.04 4.14 13.52
N LEU A 92 6.37 5.05 12.80
CA LEU A 92 5.31 4.68 11.86
C LEU A 92 5.87 3.92 10.65
N GLU A 93 6.97 4.40 10.07
CA GLU A 93 7.67 3.71 8.97
C GLU A 93 8.08 2.29 9.38
N GLN A 94 8.70 2.15 10.56
CA GLN A 94 9.08 0.84 11.10
C GLN A 94 7.87 -0.07 11.35
N ALA A 95 6.76 0.49 11.84
CA ALA A 95 5.53 -0.27 12.06
C ALA A 95 4.94 -0.77 10.73
N LEU A 96 4.95 0.05 9.68
CA LEU A 96 4.50 -0.36 8.34
C LEU A 96 5.38 -1.48 7.77
N GLU A 97 6.70 -1.37 7.90
CA GLU A 97 7.64 -2.41 7.44
C GLU A 97 7.39 -3.75 8.16
N GLN A 98 7.18 -3.72 9.48
CA GLN A 98 6.89 -4.91 10.26
C GLN A 98 5.54 -5.54 9.88
N SER A 99 4.49 -4.74 9.70
CA SER A 99 3.18 -5.22 9.26
C SER A 99 3.24 -5.79 7.86
N SER A 100 3.96 -5.14 6.93
CA SER A 100 4.20 -5.64 5.58
C SER A 100 4.89 -6.98 5.61
N THR A 101 6.03 -7.08 6.31
CA THR A 101 6.82 -8.31 6.37
C THR A 101 5.99 -9.47 6.94
N ARG A 102 5.17 -9.23 7.96
CA ARG A 102 4.26 -10.24 8.53
C ARG A 102 3.16 -10.63 7.53
N LEU A 103 2.56 -9.65 6.86
CA LEU A 103 1.52 -9.87 5.87
C LEU A 103 2.06 -10.63 4.65
N GLU A 104 3.22 -10.23 4.12
CA GLU A 104 3.92 -10.91 3.02
C GLU A 104 4.32 -12.33 3.41
N ARG A 105 4.79 -12.55 4.65
CA ARG A 105 5.07 -13.91 5.14
C ARG A 105 3.79 -14.74 5.23
N TRP A 106 2.70 -14.18 5.74
CA TRP A 106 1.40 -14.90 5.79
C TRP A 106 0.91 -15.25 4.39
N LEU A 107 1.00 -14.31 3.45
CA LEU A 107 0.62 -14.46 2.05
C LEU A 107 1.56 -15.35 1.23
N ALA A 108 2.81 -15.54 1.65
CA ALA A 108 3.76 -16.46 1.00
C ALA A 108 3.59 -17.91 1.50
N ASN A 109 2.98 -18.11 2.67
CA ASN A 109 2.65 -19.44 3.22
C ASN A 109 1.26 -19.93 2.78
N ASP A 110 0.38 -19.02 2.36
CA ASP A 110 -0.86 -19.32 1.64
C ASP A 110 -0.50 -19.33 0.15
N ASP A 111 -0.56 -20.47 -0.55
CA ASP A 111 0.02 -20.77 -1.88
C ASP A 111 -0.51 -19.91 -3.07
N SER A 112 -0.91 -18.67 -2.85
CA SER A 112 -1.39 -17.73 -3.86
C SER A 112 -1.02 -16.31 -3.45
N SER A 113 0.06 -15.81 -4.06
CA SER A 113 0.48 -14.41 -4.02
C SER A 113 -0.75 -13.48 -4.08
N PRO A 114 -0.84 -12.43 -3.23
CA PRO A 114 -2.03 -11.58 -3.05
C PRO A 114 -2.54 -10.99 -4.37
N SER A 115 -1.61 -10.68 -5.26
CA SER A 115 -1.85 -10.16 -6.60
C SER A 115 -2.65 -11.15 -7.47
N GLY A 116 -2.55 -12.46 -7.20
CA GLY A 116 -3.32 -13.53 -7.86
C GLY A 116 -4.73 -13.75 -7.30
N ARG A 117 -4.98 -13.46 -6.01
CA ARG A 117 -6.31 -13.63 -5.40
C ARG A 117 -7.26 -12.46 -5.72
N ALA A 118 -6.76 -11.22 -5.78
CA ALA A 118 -7.55 -10.06 -6.24
C ALA A 118 -8.06 -10.24 -7.68
N MET A 119 -7.24 -10.86 -8.54
CA MET A 119 -7.57 -11.18 -9.94
C MET A 119 -8.77 -12.13 -10.10
N ARG A 120 -9.02 -13.02 -9.12
CA ARG A 120 -10.20 -13.91 -9.15
C ARG A 120 -11.49 -13.18 -8.74
N GLN A 121 -11.40 -12.15 -7.90
CA GLN A 121 -12.55 -11.37 -7.43
C GLN A 121 -13.03 -10.34 -8.48
N GLU A 122 -12.15 -9.73 -9.26
CA GLU A 122 -12.56 -8.74 -10.29
C GLU A 122 -13.16 -9.36 -11.56
N ARG A 123 -12.72 -10.57 -11.96
CA ARG A 123 -13.35 -11.31 -13.08
C ARG A 123 -14.80 -11.73 -12.80
N LEU A 124 -15.21 -11.78 -11.53
CA LEU A 124 -16.57 -12.15 -11.13
C LEU A 124 -17.52 -10.95 -11.10
N ARG A 125 -17.02 -9.70 -11.06
CA ARG A 125 -17.86 -8.50 -11.00
C ARG A 125 -18.16 -7.84 -12.34
N HIS A 126 -17.34 -8.08 -13.38
CA HIS A 126 -17.56 -7.54 -14.73
C HIS A 126 -18.08 -8.58 -15.75
N GLY A 127 -18.53 -9.75 -15.30
CA GLY A 127 -19.02 -10.84 -16.15
C GLY A 127 -20.54 -11.10 -16.05
N ARG A 128 -21.34 -10.10 -15.67
CA ARG A 128 -22.81 -10.16 -15.74
C ARG A 128 -23.39 -8.81 -16.09
N GLU A 129 -23.27 -8.43 -17.37
CA GLU A 129 -24.28 -7.66 -18.11
C GLU A 129 -24.34 -8.21 -19.54
#